data_AF-A0A6J8ED28-F1
#
_entry.id   AF-A0A6J8ED28-F1
#
_cell.length_a   1.000
_cell.length_b   1.000
_cell.length_c   1.000
_cell.angle_alpha   90.00
_cell.angle_beta   90.00
_cell.angle_gamma   90.00
#
_symmetry.space_group_name_H-M   'P 1'
#
loop_
_entity.id
_entity.type
_entity.pdbx_description
1 polymer ?
#
loop_
_entity_poly.entity_id
_entity_poly.type
_entity_poly.pdbx_seq_one_letter_code
_entity_poly.pdbx_strand_id
1 'polypeptide(L)'
;MPPSLRFCDFSNNKLSTFYFGIPYLSMLNLRNNSLGAYLSSKRYTNSSKTELREIDLSLNLIQDLSVDIFHGHVYVVKINLSHNRLTDVTFDLSHLVSLERLDLSYNNISGRTSQISMDTLHKLSKKSNLTIDLSNNLLKSSCQNLIFLQWVDVNFGLLVNTDQYTCQFDNNDVVHMTNVDEIVKQLEKECSSYTTLIICITMGIILTCVILFVALLFRYRWRLRYLYYMTRHKYNVLKGIKSSSTYKYDAFISYANDETDFIVNEVIPKLEGDGNMTLCVHQRDFIAGEEITQNITDGIHQSKRTICILTRSFLNSYYCMFEFNMARMESIYSRDGQNIMFLIFYEQLRPKDLPLVILE
;
A
#
# COMPACT_ATOMS: atom_id res chain seq x y z
N MET A 1 -50.86 -39.99 10.23
CA MET A 1 -49.92 -41.12 10.46
C MET A 1 -50.08 -41.65 11.88
N PRO A 2 -49.76 -42.93 12.14
CA PRO A 2 -49.87 -43.52 13.47
C PRO A 2 -48.98 -42.78 14.48
N PRO A 3 -49.45 -42.54 15.71
CA PRO A 3 -48.66 -41.84 16.73
C PRO A 3 -47.47 -42.66 17.26
N SER A 4 -47.35 -43.94 16.92
CA SER A 4 -46.23 -44.81 17.31
C SER A 4 -45.21 -45.05 16.19
N LEU A 5 -45.34 -44.36 15.05
CA LEU A 5 -44.51 -44.60 13.87
C LEU A 5 -43.06 -44.18 14.13
N ARG A 6 -42.15 -45.15 14.22
CA ARG A 6 -40.70 -44.92 14.43
C ARG A 6 -39.86 -45.02 13.16
N PHE A 7 -40.33 -45.74 12.15
CA PHE A 7 -39.62 -45.97 10.90
C PHE A 7 -40.55 -45.64 9.74
N CYS A 8 -40.06 -44.87 8.78
CA CYS A 8 -40.83 -44.51 7.60
C CYS A 8 -39.94 -44.53 6.37
N ASP A 9 -40.31 -45.38 5.41
CA ASP A 9 -39.63 -45.52 4.12
C ASP A 9 -40.56 -45.10 2.99
N PHE A 10 -40.19 -44.00 2.32
CA PHE A 10 -40.81 -43.47 1.12
C PHE A 10 -39.83 -43.45 -0.04
N SER A 11 -38.78 -44.24 0.01
CA SER A 11 -37.79 -44.27 -1.05
C SER A 11 -38.37 -44.73 -2.37
N ASN A 12 -37.76 -44.30 -3.48
CA ASN A 12 -38.13 -44.70 -4.84
C ASN A 12 -39.58 -44.36 -5.20
N ASN A 13 -40.04 -43.20 -4.74
CA ASN A 13 -41.33 -42.64 -5.11
C ASN A 13 -41.13 -41.40 -6.00
N LYS A 14 -42.21 -40.69 -6.29
CA LYS A 14 -42.20 -39.44 -7.07
C LYS A 14 -42.62 -38.25 -6.20
N LEU A 15 -42.22 -38.24 -4.93
CA LEU A 15 -42.61 -37.19 -3.99
C LEU A 15 -41.92 -35.88 -4.38
N SER A 16 -42.72 -34.83 -4.53
CA SER A 16 -42.24 -33.45 -4.70
C SER A 16 -42.30 -32.65 -3.40
N THR A 17 -43.00 -33.14 -2.38
CA THR A 17 -43.14 -32.49 -1.06
C THR A 17 -43.15 -33.52 0.06
N PHE A 18 -42.64 -33.15 1.24
CA PHE A 18 -42.71 -33.99 2.44
C PHE A 18 -42.83 -33.15 3.73
N TYR A 19 -43.53 -33.67 4.74
CA TYR A 19 -43.69 -33.02 6.05
C TYR A 19 -42.87 -33.73 7.13
N PHE A 20 -41.86 -33.06 7.67
CA PHE A 20 -40.93 -33.61 8.66
C PHE A 20 -41.48 -33.69 10.10
N GLY A 21 -42.64 -33.10 10.40
CA GLY A 21 -43.16 -32.96 11.77
C GLY A 21 -43.85 -34.21 12.32
N ILE A 22 -43.25 -35.39 12.18
CA ILE A 22 -43.74 -36.65 12.75
C ILE A 22 -43.02 -36.88 14.10
N PRO A 23 -43.68 -36.68 15.27
CA PRO A 23 -42.98 -36.48 16.54
C PRO A 23 -42.08 -37.64 16.99
N TYR A 24 -42.52 -38.89 16.80
CA TYR A 24 -41.84 -40.10 17.29
C TYR A 24 -41.02 -40.81 16.22
N LEU A 25 -40.86 -40.20 15.05
CA LEU A 25 -40.12 -40.80 13.96
C LEU A 25 -38.63 -40.81 14.29
N SER A 26 -38.00 -41.98 14.19
CA SER A 26 -36.57 -42.19 14.43
C SER A 26 -35.79 -42.28 13.12
N MET A 27 -36.35 -42.95 12.11
CA MET A 27 -35.71 -43.13 10.80
C MET A 27 -36.64 -42.68 9.69
N LEU A 28 -36.12 -41.83 8.80
CA LEU A 28 -36.83 -41.32 7.64
C LEU A 28 -36.00 -41.58 6.38
N ASN A 29 -36.50 -42.47 5.51
CA ASN A 29 -35.91 -42.73 4.21
C ASN A 29 -36.75 -42.07 3.11
N LEU A 30 -36.20 -41.03 2.48
CA LEU A 30 -36.78 -40.29 1.35
C LEU A 30 -35.93 -40.44 0.08
N ARG A 31 -35.02 -41.40 0.04
CA ARG A 31 -34.11 -41.64 -1.08
C ARG A 31 -34.84 -41.73 -2.41
N ASN A 32 -34.25 -41.21 -3.48
CA ASN A 32 -34.76 -41.34 -4.84
C ASN A 32 -36.20 -40.81 -4.99
N ASN A 33 -36.35 -39.51 -4.76
CA ASN A 33 -37.59 -38.73 -4.95
C ASN A 33 -37.26 -37.43 -5.70
N SER A 34 -38.14 -36.43 -5.69
CA SER A 34 -37.95 -35.14 -6.38
C SER A 34 -38.16 -33.95 -5.43
N LEU A 35 -37.57 -34.04 -4.23
CA LEU A 35 -37.80 -33.05 -3.15
C LEU A 35 -36.96 -31.77 -3.28
N GLY A 36 -35.95 -31.72 -4.16
CA GLY A 36 -34.97 -30.62 -4.22
C GLY A 36 -35.57 -29.21 -4.23
N ALA A 37 -36.53 -28.93 -5.13
CA ALA A 37 -37.15 -27.60 -5.24
C ALA A 37 -38.00 -27.21 -4.00
N TYR A 38 -38.56 -28.20 -3.31
CA TYR A 38 -39.37 -27.97 -2.11
C TYR A 38 -38.49 -27.69 -0.88
N LEU A 39 -37.38 -28.42 -0.73
CA LEU A 39 -36.48 -28.28 0.42
C LEU A 39 -35.67 -26.97 0.39
N SER A 40 -35.41 -26.43 -0.80
CA SER A 40 -34.71 -25.14 -0.95
C SER A 40 -35.59 -23.93 -0.65
N SER A 41 -36.90 -24.01 -0.94
CA SER A 41 -37.82 -22.86 -0.87
C SER A 41 -38.57 -22.73 0.45
N LYS A 42 -38.63 -23.80 1.24
CA LYS A 42 -39.39 -23.84 2.50
C LYS A 42 -38.56 -23.35 3.68
N ARG A 43 -39.20 -22.63 4.60
CA ARG A 43 -38.63 -22.27 5.91
C ARG A 43 -39.05 -23.28 6.98
N TYR A 44 -38.12 -23.58 7.88
CA TYR A 44 -38.19 -24.62 8.90
C TYR A 44 -38.00 -24.07 10.33
N THR A 45 -37.97 -22.74 10.51
CA THR A 45 -37.74 -22.05 11.79
C THR A 45 -38.65 -22.46 12.95
N ASN A 46 -39.86 -22.98 12.69
CA ASN A 46 -40.82 -23.47 13.68
C ASN A 46 -41.13 -24.97 13.52
N SER A 47 -40.18 -25.76 13.01
CA SER A 47 -40.38 -27.20 12.83
C SER A 47 -40.68 -27.90 14.15
N SER A 48 -41.63 -28.82 14.12
CA SER A 48 -41.96 -29.65 15.28
C SER A 48 -40.73 -30.45 15.69
N LYS A 49 -40.41 -30.49 17.00
CA LYS A 49 -39.33 -31.31 17.52
C LYS A 49 -39.63 -32.78 17.25
N THR A 50 -38.65 -33.52 16.75
CA THR A 50 -38.77 -34.96 16.45
C THR A 50 -37.71 -35.77 17.17
N GLU A 51 -37.94 -37.07 17.29
CA GLU A 51 -36.94 -38.05 17.73
C GLU A 51 -35.98 -38.53 16.62
N LEU A 52 -35.98 -37.90 15.43
CA LEU A 52 -35.21 -38.33 14.27
C LEU A 52 -33.73 -38.54 14.60
N ARG A 53 -33.24 -39.73 14.25
CA ARG A 53 -31.86 -40.20 14.37
C ARG A 53 -31.22 -40.32 12.99
N GLU A 54 -31.96 -40.79 11.99
CA GLU A 54 -31.42 -41.06 10.65
C GLU A 54 -32.33 -40.48 9.57
N ILE A 55 -31.72 -39.73 8.65
CA ILE A 55 -32.41 -39.09 7.53
C ILE A 55 -31.65 -39.43 6.24
N ASP A 56 -32.33 -40.08 5.29
CA ASP A 56 -31.83 -40.31 3.93
C ASP A 56 -32.57 -39.44 2.93
N LEU A 57 -31.85 -38.48 2.34
CA LEU A 57 -32.29 -37.55 1.30
C LEU A 57 -31.46 -37.73 0.02
N SER A 58 -30.77 -38.85 -0.14
CA SER A 58 -29.98 -39.13 -1.33
C SER A 58 -30.85 -39.21 -2.59
N LEU A 59 -30.28 -38.92 -3.77
CA LEU A 59 -30.98 -38.99 -5.06
C LEU A 59 -32.28 -38.14 -5.10
N ASN A 60 -32.24 -36.88 -4.64
CA ASN A 60 -33.42 -36.00 -4.62
C ASN A 60 -33.30 -34.76 -5.52
N LEU A 61 -32.26 -34.72 -6.37
CA LEU A 61 -31.95 -33.60 -7.26
C LEU A 61 -31.80 -32.26 -6.51
N ILE A 62 -31.34 -32.32 -5.25
CA ILE A 62 -31.18 -31.16 -4.37
C ILE A 62 -30.01 -30.32 -4.88
N GLN A 63 -30.25 -29.05 -5.22
CA GLN A 63 -29.20 -28.10 -5.60
C GLN A 63 -28.78 -27.19 -4.45
N ASP A 64 -29.74 -26.84 -3.60
CA ASP A 64 -29.56 -26.02 -2.41
C ASP A 64 -30.56 -26.48 -1.34
N LEU A 65 -30.27 -26.19 -0.08
CA LEU A 65 -31.13 -26.46 1.07
C LEU A 65 -31.33 -25.18 1.85
N SER A 66 -32.53 -24.98 2.41
CA SER A 66 -32.74 -23.88 3.35
C SER A 66 -31.81 -24.04 4.55
N VAL A 67 -31.26 -22.92 5.03
CA VAL A 67 -30.26 -22.90 6.12
C VAL A 67 -30.75 -23.63 7.38
N ASP A 68 -32.05 -23.58 7.62
CA ASP A 68 -32.75 -24.07 8.79
C ASP A 68 -33.39 -25.47 8.63
N ILE A 69 -33.13 -26.19 7.53
CA ILE A 69 -33.77 -27.48 7.19
C ILE A 69 -33.73 -28.52 8.34
N PHE A 70 -32.65 -28.52 9.13
CA PHE A 70 -32.48 -29.45 10.25
C PHE A 70 -32.83 -28.84 11.62
N HIS A 71 -33.41 -27.65 11.68
CA HIS A 71 -33.87 -27.05 12.93
C HIS A 71 -34.99 -27.90 13.57
N GLY A 72 -34.88 -28.12 14.88
CA GLY A 72 -35.82 -28.97 15.63
C GLY A 72 -35.49 -30.46 15.61
N HIS A 73 -34.53 -30.90 14.80
CA HIS A 73 -34.10 -32.30 14.67
C HIS A 73 -32.76 -32.58 15.40
N VAL A 74 -32.64 -32.11 16.64
CA VAL A 74 -31.37 -32.07 17.42
C VAL A 74 -30.71 -33.42 17.70
N TYR A 75 -31.48 -34.50 17.60
CA TYR A 75 -31.01 -35.86 17.89
C TYR A 75 -30.47 -36.61 16.68
N VAL A 76 -30.43 -35.98 15.50
CA VAL A 76 -29.96 -36.62 14.28
C VAL A 76 -28.50 -37.05 14.43
N VAL A 77 -28.24 -38.30 14.06
CA VAL A 77 -26.96 -38.99 14.12
C VAL A 77 -26.39 -39.19 12.72
N LYS A 78 -27.24 -39.49 11.74
CA LYS A 78 -26.83 -39.74 10.35
C LYS A 78 -27.67 -38.91 9.38
N ILE A 79 -26.98 -38.21 8.48
CA ILE A 79 -27.58 -37.49 7.36
C ILE A 79 -26.94 -38.01 6.08
N ASN A 80 -27.75 -38.53 5.17
CA ASN A 80 -27.33 -38.89 3.82
C ASN A 80 -27.89 -37.90 2.79
N LEU A 81 -27.00 -37.15 2.16
CA LEU A 81 -27.28 -36.18 1.09
C LEU A 81 -26.53 -36.55 -0.20
N SER A 82 -26.04 -37.78 -0.32
CA SER A 82 -25.30 -38.25 -1.49
C SER A 82 -26.12 -38.23 -2.79
N HIS A 83 -25.43 -38.22 -3.93
CA HIS A 83 -26.05 -38.26 -5.26
C HIS A 83 -27.11 -37.15 -5.46
N ASN A 84 -26.77 -35.94 -5.04
CA ASN A 84 -27.55 -34.73 -5.29
C ASN A 84 -26.76 -33.81 -6.23
N ARG A 85 -27.08 -32.52 -6.25
CA ARG A 85 -26.44 -31.50 -7.08
C ARG A 85 -25.99 -30.31 -6.23
N LEU A 86 -25.68 -30.56 -4.95
CA LEU A 86 -25.24 -29.53 -4.02
C LEU A 86 -23.93 -28.93 -4.51
N THR A 87 -23.85 -27.60 -4.56
CA THR A 87 -22.61 -26.90 -4.92
C THR A 87 -21.86 -26.38 -3.69
N ASP A 88 -22.53 -26.30 -2.55
CA ASP A 88 -22.03 -25.76 -1.29
C ASP A 88 -22.80 -26.36 -0.09
N VAL A 89 -22.27 -26.21 1.12
CA VAL A 89 -22.86 -26.65 2.40
C VAL A 89 -23.50 -25.44 3.09
N THR A 90 -24.63 -24.96 2.57
CA THR A 90 -25.29 -23.71 3.00
C THR A 90 -26.15 -23.84 4.25
N PHE A 91 -26.31 -25.05 4.79
CA PHE A 91 -27.20 -25.37 5.90
C PHE A 91 -26.47 -25.48 7.24
N ASP A 92 -27.13 -25.02 8.31
CA ASP A 92 -26.56 -25.06 9.65
C ASP A 92 -26.74 -26.45 10.26
N LEU A 93 -25.64 -27.06 10.68
CA LEU A 93 -25.60 -28.33 11.40
C LEU A 93 -25.00 -28.18 12.81
N SER A 94 -24.68 -26.96 13.22
CA SER A 94 -23.93 -26.71 14.45
C SER A 94 -24.70 -27.11 15.72
N HIS A 95 -26.04 -27.05 15.67
CA HIS A 95 -26.93 -27.48 16.76
C HIS A 95 -27.10 -29.00 16.86
N LEU A 96 -26.66 -29.79 15.89
CA LEU A 96 -26.80 -31.24 15.89
C LEU A 96 -25.70 -31.90 16.74
N VAL A 97 -25.91 -31.94 18.05
CA VAL A 97 -24.90 -32.41 19.02
C VAL A 97 -24.53 -33.89 18.79
N SER A 98 -25.51 -34.71 18.39
CA SER A 98 -25.33 -36.17 18.22
C SER A 98 -24.90 -36.61 16.81
N LEU A 99 -24.60 -35.66 15.91
CA LEU A 99 -24.24 -35.99 14.53
C LEU A 99 -22.90 -36.75 14.46
N GLU A 100 -22.92 -37.93 13.85
CA GLU A 100 -21.76 -38.81 13.68
C GLU A 100 -21.41 -39.04 12.21
N ARG A 101 -22.40 -39.00 11.30
CA ARG A 101 -22.17 -39.26 9.87
C ARG A 101 -22.88 -38.25 9.00
N LEU A 102 -22.13 -37.62 8.11
CA LEU A 102 -22.62 -36.73 7.07
C LEU A 102 -22.08 -37.19 5.72
N ASP A 103 -22.96 -37.71 4.88
CA ASP A 103 -22.61 -38.13 3.53
C ASP A 103 -23.02 -37.07 2.51
N LEU A 104 -22.02 -36.46 1.86
CA LEU A 104 -22.15 -35.46 0.79
C LEU A 104 -21.51 -35.95 -0.51
N SER A 105 -21.24 -37.25 -0.63
CA SER A 105 -20.61 -37.84 -1.80
C SER A 105 -21.46 -37.69 -3.07
N TYR A 106 -20.82 -37.73 -4.25
CA TYR A 106 -21.53 -37.60 -5.54
C TYR A 106 -22.39 -36.33 -5.62
N ASN A 107 -21.81 -35.18 -5.29
CA ASN A 107 -22.41 -33.86 -5.46
C ASN A 107 -21.54 -32.99 -6.38
N ASN A 108 -21.83 -31.69 -6.45
CA ASN A 108 -21.10 -30.70 -7.26
C ASN A 108 -20.33 -29.71 -6.37
N ILE A 109 -19.93 -30.12 -5.16
CA ILE A 109 -19.23 -29.25 -4.22
C ILE A 109 -17.84 -28.96 -4.79
N SER A 110 -17.56 -27.68 -5.05
CA SER A 110 -16.27 -27.24 -5.59
C SER A 110 -15.32 -26.71 -4.51
N GLY A 111 -15.82 -26.44 -3.30
CA GLY A 111 -15.06 -25.82 -2.21
C GLY A 111 -15.13 -24.29 -2.18
N ARG A 112 -15.94 -23.66 -3.06
CA ARG A 112 -16.22 -22.21 -2.99
C ARG A 112 -17.30 -21.99 -1.95
N THR A 113 -16.95 -22.29 -0.72
CA THR A 113 -17.87 -22.30 0.42
C THR A 113 -18.13 -20.87 0.88
N SER A 114 -19.40 -20.51 1.05
CA SER A 114 -19.79 -19.25 1.67
C SER A 114 -19.23 -19.13 3.09
N GLN A 115 -19.20 -17.91 3.66
CA GLN A 115 -18.78 -17.71 5.05
C GLN A 115 -19.60 -18.56 6.02
N ILE A 116 -20.91 -18.66 5.77
CA ILE A 116 -21.85 -19.48 6.57
C ILE A 116 -21.45 -20.95 6.51
N SER A 117 -21.12 -21.43 5.32
CA SER A 117 -20.67 -22.80 5.08
C SER A 117 -19.36 -23.12 5.80
N MET A 118 -18.39 -22.20 5.76
CA MET A 118 -17.13 -22.35 6.51
C MET A 118 -17.35 -22.33 8.02
N ASP A 119 -18.20 -21.44 8.53
CA ASP A 119 -18.54 -21.38 9.96
C ASP A 119 -19.18 -22.70 10.43
N THR A 120 -20.07 -23.29 9.62
CA THR A 120 -20.66 -24.61 9.88
C THR A 120 -19.59 -25.70 9.91
N LEU A 121 -18.75 -25.78 8.88
CA LEU A 121 -17.68 -26.79 8.77
C LEU A 121 -16.67 -26.67 9.92
N HIS A 122 -16.28 -25.46 10.31
CA HIS A 122 -15.40 -25.20 11.46
C HIS A 122 -16.01 -25.58 12.81
N LYS A 123 -17.33 -25.46 12.98
CA LYS A 123 -18.01 -25.92 14.20
C LYS A 123 -18.13 -27.45 14.20
N LEU A 124 -18.41 -28.05 13.04
CA LEU A 124 -18.49 -29.50 12.88
C LEU A 124 -17.15 -30.18 13.15
N SER A 125 -16.03 -29.58 12.76
CA SER A 125 -14.71 -30.16 12.98
C SER A 125 -14.30 -30.28 14.45
N LYS A 126 -15.00 -29.59 15.37
CA LYS A 126 -14.80 -29.72 16.82
C LYS A 126 -15.44 -30.97 17.42
N LYS A 127 -16.21 -31.74 16.65
CA LYS A 127 -16.88 -32.96 17.10
C LYS A 127 -15.93 -34.15 16.94
N SER A 128 -15.67 -34.90 18.02
CA SER A 128 -14.66 -35.96 18.03
C SER A 128 -15.03 -37.22 17.23
N ASN A 129 -16.33 -37.44 16.95
CA ASN A 129 -16.84 -38.68 16.36
C ASN A 129 -17.59 -38.45 15.04
N LEU A 130 -17.35 -37.30 14.39
CA LEU A 130 -17.99 -36.97 13.12
C LEU A 130 -17.16 -37.52 11.96
N THR A 131 -17.83 -38.16 11.01
CA THR A 131 -17.27 -38.55 9.71
C THR A 131 -18.01 -37.84 8.60
N ILE A 132 -17.25 -37.31 7.64
CA ILE A 132 -17.79 -36.58 6.49
C ILE A 132 -17.28 -37.24 5.21
N ASP A 133 -18.20 -37.60 4.33
CA ASP A 133 -17.87 -38.10 3.00
C ASP A 133 -18.08 -37.00 1.95
N LEU A 134 -17.01 -36.61 1.26
CA LEU A 134 -17.01 -35.68 0.14
C LEU A 134 -16.51 -36.34 -1.15
N SER A 135 -16.38 -37.66 -1.17
CA SER A 135 -15.90 -38.41 -2.34
C SER A 135 -16.76 -38.13 -3.58
N ASN A 136 -16.15 -38.24 -4.76
CA ASN A 136 -16.85 -38.01 -6.03
C ASN A 136 -17.48 -36.61 -6.14
N ASN A 137 -16.89 -35.61 -5.46
CA ASN A 137 -17.09 -34.19 -5.75
C ASN A 137 -15.87 -33.67 -6.54
N LEU A 138 -16.12 -32.77 -7.49
CA LEU A 138 -15.05 -32.13 -8.26
C LEU A 138 -14.59 -30.85 -7.54
N LEU A 139 -13.70 -31.02 -6.57
CA LEU A 139 -13.11 -29.91 -5.83
C LEU A 139 -12.25 -29.06 -6.77
N LYS A 140 -12.19 -27.74 -6.57
CA LYS A 140 -11.37 -26.84 -7.38
C LYS A 140 -10.15 -26.35 -6.61
N SER A 141 -8.98 -26.46 -7.24
CA SER A 141 -7.71 -25.87 -6.81
C SER A 141 -7.60 -24.46 -7.38
N SER A 142 -8.17 -23.48 -6.69
CA SER A 142 -8.04 -22.07 -7.04
C SER A 142 -7.90 -21.21 -5.79
N CYS A 143 -7.48 -19.95 -5.95
CA CYS A 143 -7.41 -19.01 -4.83
C CYS A 143 -8.75 -18.76 -4.13
N GLN A 144 -9.88 -18.94 -4.83
CA GLN A 144 -11.22 -18.79 -4.23
C GLN A 144 -11.56 -19.95 -3.28
N ASN A 145 -10.90 -21.09 -3.44
CA ASN A 145 -11.18 -22.34 -2.74
C ASN A 145 -10.10 -22.69 -1.70
N LEU A 146 -9.03 -21.89 -1.62
CA LEU A 146 -7.87 -22.15 -0.76
C LEU A 146 -8.26 -22.37 0.71
N ILE A 147 -9.18 -21.56 1.23
CA ILE A 147 -9.65 -21.67 2.63
C ILE A 147 -10.32 -23.04 2.89
N PHE A 148 -11.12 -23.53 1.93
CA PHE A 148 -11.75 -24.83 2.03
C PHE A 148 -10.71 -25.96 1.94
N LEU A 149 -9.72 -25.84 1.06
CA LEU A 149 -8.65 -26.83 0.93
C LEU A 149 -7.76 -26.87 2.18
N GLN A 150 -7.47 -25.72 2.81
CA GLN A 150 -6.82 -25.65 4.12
C GLN A 150 -7.65 -26.33 5.21
N TRP A 151 -8.98 -26.16 5.19
CA TRP A 151 -9.86 -26.88 6.11
C TRP A 151 -9.81 -28.39 5.87
N VAL A 152 -9.80 -28.85 4.62
CA VAL A 152 -9.66 -30.28 4.27
C VAL A 152 -8.32 -30.83 4.76
N ASP A 153 -7.23 -30.09 4.58
CA ASP A 153 -5.88 -30.48 5.01
C ASP A 153 -5.82 -30.69 6.54
N VAL A 154 -6.29 -29.71 7.30
CA VAL A 154 -6.31 -29.76 8.78
C VAL A 154 -7.23 -30.85 9.30
N ASN A 155 -8.34 -31.11 8.60
CA ASN A 155 -9.40 -32.02 9.06
C ASN A 155 -9.43 -33.33 8.28
N PHE A 156 -8.31 -33.73 7.66
CA PHE A 156 -8.23 -34.93 6.83
C PHE A 156 -8.68 -36.20 7.56
N GLY A 157 -8.44 -36.28 8.88
CA GLY A 157 -8.87 -37.40 9.72
C GLY A 157 -10.38 -37.53 9.94
N LEU A 158 -11.18 -36.49 9.63
CA LEU A 158 -12.65 -36.55 9.66
C LEU A 158 -13.23 -37.08 8.34
N LEU A 159 -12.42 -37.14 7.28
CA LEU A 159 -12.85 -37.48 5.94
C LEU A 159 -12.72 -38.99 5.69
N VAL A 160 -13.71 -39.55 4.99
CA VAL A 160 -13.72 -40.97 4.60
C VAL A 160 -13.64 -41.10 3.08
N ASN A 161 -13.20 -42.27 2.58
CA ASN A 161 -13.04 -42.53 1.14
C ASN A 161 -12.13 -41.50 0.44
N THR A 162 -11.06 -41.08 1.13
CA THR A 162 -10.14 -40.02 0.67
C THR A 162 -9.38 -40.36 -0.62
N ASP A 163 -9.30 -41.64 -0.99
CA ASP A 163 -8.78 -42.13 -2.26
C ASP A 163 -9.60 -41.66 -3.48
N GLN A 164 -10.88 -41.38 -3.28
CA GLN A 164 -11.81 -40.92 -4.31
C GLN A 164 -11.90 -39.39 -4.42
N TYR A 165 -11.04 -38.66 -3.72
CA TYR A 165 -11.07 -37.19 -3.71
C TYR A 165 -10.20 -36.69 -4.87
N THR A 166 -10.78 -35.81 -5.69
CA THR A 166 -10.11 -35.23 -6.86
C THR A 166 -10.19 -33.72 -6.82
N CYS A 167 -9.11 -33.05 -7.19
CA CYS A 167 -9.03 -31.61 -7.31
C CYS A 167 -8.70 -31.20 -8.75
N GLN A 168 -9.41 -30.20 -9.26
CA GLN A 168 -9.22 -29.64 -10.60
C GLN A 168 -8.58 -28.25 -10.53
N PHE A 169 -7.46 -28.07 -11.22
CA PHE A 169 -6.81 -26.77 -11.40
C PHE A 169 -7.47 -25.95 -12.52
N ASP A 170 -7.21 -24.64 -12.56
CA ASP A 170 -7.79 -23.73 -13.58
C ASP A 170 -7.38 -24.09 -15.03
N ASN A 171 -6.29 -24.83 -15.20
CA ASN A 171 -5.84 -25.37 -16.49
C ASN A 171 -6.56 -26.67 -16.91
N ASN A 172 -7.59 -27.09 -16.15
CA ASN A 172 -8.34 -28.34 -16.28
C ASN A 172 -7.58 -29.63 -15.91
N ASP A 173 -6.39 -29.52 -15.33
CA ASP A 173 -5.70 -30.70 -14.81
C ASP A 173 -6.44 -31.22 -13.57
N VAL A 174 -6.74 -32.52 -13.55
CA VAL A 174 -7.40 -33.19 -12.44
C VAL A 174 -6.39 -34.11 -11.74
N VAL A 175 -6.22 -33.90 -10.43
CA VAL A 175 -5.26 -34.62 -9.60
C VAL A 175 -5.97 -35.28 -8.43
N HIS A 176 -5.58 -36.49 -8.07
CA HIS A 176 -6.05 -37.14 -6.85
C HIS A 176 -5.47 -36.48 -5.61
N MET A 177 -6.31 -36.30 -4.59
CA MET A 177 -5.99 -35.56 -3.38
C MET A 177 -5.19 -36.41 -2.37
N THR A 178 -4.11 -37.02 -2.84
CA THR A 178 -3.21 -37.87 -2.02
C THR A 178 -2.27 -37.04 -1.15
N ASN A 179 -1.81 -35.88 -1.63
CA ASN A 179 -0.98 -34.92 -0.91
C ASN A 179 -1.66 -33.53 -0.86
N VAL A 180 -2.65 -33.36 0.03
CA VAL A 180 -3.37 -32.09 0.18
C VAL A 180 -2.43 -30.92 0.52
N ASP A 181 -1.52 -31.14 1.48
CA ASP A 181 -0.54 -30.16 1.96
C ASP A 181 0.31 -29.56 0.82
N GLU A 182 0.71 -30.37 -0.17
CA GLU A 182 1.50 -29.90 -1.30
C GLU A 182 0.68 -28.98 -2.23
N ILE A 183 -0.58 -29.35 -2.49
CA ILE A 183 -1.52 -28.54 -3.28
C ILE A 183 -1.80 -27.21 -2.57
N VAL A 184 -2.04 -27.25 -1.25
CA VAL A 184 -2.29 -26.05 -0.44
C VAL A 184 -1.07 -25.13 -0.44
N LYS A 185 0.15 -25.66 -0.21
CA LYS A 185 1.39 -24.87 -0.25
C LYS A 185 1.65 -24.22 -1.60
N GLN A 186 1.38 -24.95 -2.69
CA GLN A 186 1.49 -24.38 -4.03
C GLN A 186 0.52 -23.21 -4.22
N LEU A 187 -0.75 -23.40 -3.85
CA LEU A 187 -1.77 -22.37 -3.95
C LEU A 187 -1.49 -21.17 -3.03
N GLU A 188 -1.02 -21.37 -1.80
CA GLU A 188 -0.64 -20.26 -0.92
C GLU A 188 0.43 -19.36 -1.54
N LYS A 189 1.38 -19.96 -2.26
CA LYS A 189 2.42 -19.21 -2.97
C LYS A 189 1.86 -18.47 -4.19
N GLU A 190 1.02 -19.11 -4.99
CA GLU A 190 0.40 -18.51 -6.19
C GLU A 190 -0.59 -17.40 -5.83
N CYS A 191 -1.35 -17.57 -4.75
CA CYS A 191 -2.38 -16.64 -4.29
C CYS A 191 -1.81 -15.51 -3.39
N SER A 192 -0.52 -15.56 -3.04
CA SER A 192 0.12 -14.53 -2.22
C SER A 192 0.17 -13.20 -2.98
N SER A 193 -0.57 -12.21 -2.46
CA SER A 193 -0.63 -10.88 -3.08
C SER A 193 0.56 -10.02 -2.63
N TYR A 194 1.60 -9.96 -3.46
CA TYR A 194 2.77 -9.08 -3.24
C TYR A 194 2.46 -7.58 -3.45
N THR A 195 1.22 -7.21 -3.78
CA THR A 195 0.82 -5.82 -4.08
C THR A 195 1.18 -4.86 -2.95
N THR A 196 0.86 -5.19 -1.70
CA THR A 196 1.17 -4.35 -0.53
C THR A 196 2.68 -4.18 -0.35
N LEU A 197 3.44 -5.27 -0.50
CA LEU A 197 4.89 -5.25 -0.40
C LEU A 197 5.53 -4.40 -1.50
N ILE A 198 5.04 -4.53 -2.74
CA ILE A 198 5.48 -3.70 -3.89
C ILE A 198 5.18 -2.22 -3.63
N ILE A 199 4.00 -1.89 -3.10
CA ILE A 199 3.63 -0.50 -2.75
C ILE A 199 4.58 0.06 -1.68
N CYS A 200 4.88 -0.71 -0.63
CA CYS A 200 5.81 -0.26 0.42
C CYS A 200 7.22 -0.02 -0.12
N ILE A 201 7.75 -0.92 -0.96
CA ILE A 201 9.09 -0.77 -1.54
C ILE A 201 9.17 0.44 -2.48
N THR A 202 8.17 0.60 -3.35
CA THR A 202 8.11 1.72 -4.29
C THR A 202 8.02 3.07 -3.56
N MET A 203 7.22 3.16 -2.50
CA MET A 203 7.16 4.36 -1.64
C MET A 203 8.48 4.66 -0.95
N GLY A 204 9.19 3.64 -0.47
CA GLY A 204 10.52 3.78 0.12
C GLY A 204 11.56 4.34 -0.87
N ILE A 205 11.57 3.82 -2.10
CA ILE A 205 12.46 4.30 -3.17
C ILE A 205 12.16 5.77 -3.47
N ILE A 206 10.90 6.14 -3.66
CA ILE A 206 10.50 7.53 -3.95
C ILE A 206 10.96 8.48 -2.83
N LEU A 207 10.75 8.10 -1.56
CA LEU A 207 11.17 8.91 -0.41
C LEU A 207 12.68 9.15 -0.42
N THR A 208 13.48 8.09 -0.64
CA THR A 208 14.94 8.23 -0.70
C THR A 208 15.40 9.10 -1.87
N CYS A 209 14.78 8.97 -3.05
CA CYS A 209 15.05 9.83 -4.20
C CYS A 209 14.73 11.30 -3.91
N VAL A 210 13.61 11.60 -3.24
CA VAL A 210 13.24 12.96 -2.85
C VAL A 210 14.25 13.55 -1.87
N ILE A 211 14.67 12.79 -0.86
CA ILE A 211 15.67 13.25 0.12
C ILE A 211 17.00 13.57 -0.58
N LEU A 212 17.46 12.68 -1.47
CA LEU A 212 18.69 12.90 -2.24
C LEU A 212 18.56 14.11 -3.16
N PHE A 213 17.43 14.27 -3.84
CA PHE A 213 17.17 15.42 -4.70
C PHE A 213 17.19 16.74 -3.92
N VAL A 214 16.51 16.80 -2.77
CA VAL A 214 16.51 17.96 -1.88
C VAL A 214 17.92 18.24 -1.36
N ALA A 215 18.67 17.22 -0.94
CA ALA A 215 20.05 17.36 -0.48
C ALA A 215 20.96 17.92 -1.60
N LEU A 216 20.80 17.46 -2.84
CA LEU A 216 21.51 17.99 -4.00
C LEU A 216 21.14 19.47 -4.27
N LEU A 217 19.84 19.82 -4.23
CA LEU A 217 19.41 21.21 -4.36
C LEU A 217 20.01 22.11 -3.28
N PHE A 218 20.04 21.66 -2.02
CA PHE A 218 20.65 22.41 -0.92
C PHE A 218 22.17 22.53 -1.06
N ARG A 219 22.86 21.46 -1.49
CA ARG A 219 24.30 21.43 -1.77
C ARG A 219 24.67 22.44 -2.86
N TYR A 220 23.88 22.51 -3.92
CA TYR A 220 24.16 23.35 -5.09
C TYR A 220 23.37 24.67 -5.12
N ARG A 221 22.68 25.05 -4.04
CA ARG A 221 21.77 26.22 -4.03
C ARG A 221 22.41 27.53 -4.51
N TRP A 222 23.67 27.78 -4.14
CA TRP A 222 24.39 29.00 -4.54
C TRP A 222 24.76 28.98 -6.02
N ARG A 223 25.14 27.82 -6.55
CA ARG A 223 25.40 27.62 -7.98
C ARG A 223 24.13 27.82 -8.80
N LEU A 224 23.00 27.27 -8.34
CA LEU A 224 21.70 27.41 -9.01
C LEU A 224 21.22 28.86 -9.01
N ARG A 225 21.32 29.57 -7.88
CA ARG A 225 21.00 31.00 -7.79
C ARG A 225 21.87 31.83 -8.74
N TYR A 226 23.19 31.62 -8.71
CA TYR A 226 24.10 32.32 -9.61
C TYR A 226 23.75 32.08 -11.09
N LEU A 227 23.50 30.82 -11.48
CA LEU A 227 23.10 30.49 -12.85
C LEU A 227 21.78 31.16 -13.25
N TYR A 228 20.79 31.19 -12.36
CA TYR A 228 19.53 31.89 -12.58
C TYR A 228 19.73 33.40 -12.84
N TYR A 229 20.48 34.08 -11.97
CA TYR A 229 20.70 35.52 -12.15
C TYR A 229 21.58 35.83 -13.37
N MET A 230 22.60 35.02 -13.65
CA MET A 230 23.44 35.17 -14.85
C MET A 230 22.65 34.93 -16.15
N THR A 231 21.79 33.91 -16.20
CA THR A 231 20.96 33.63 -17.38
C THR A 231 19.93 34.73 -17.63
N ARG A 232 19.28 35.22 -16.56
CA ARG A 232 18.39 36.39 -16.64
C ARG A 232 19.12 37.65 -17.10
N HIS A 233 20.33 37.90 -16.61
CA HIS A 233 21.15 39.02 -17.06
C HIS A 233 21.48 38.92 -18.55
N LYS A 234 21.99 37.76 -19.02
CA LYS A 234 22.26 37.52 -20.45
C LYS A 234 21.01 37.71 -21.31
N TYR A 235 19.86 37.24 -20.84
CA TYR A 235 18.57 37.45 -21.52
C TYR A 235 18.20 38.94 -21.62
N ASN A 236 18.39 39.73 -20.56
CA ASN A 236 18.13 41.16 -20.57
C ASN A 236 19.09 41.94 -21.50
N VAL A 237 20.36 41.53 -21.58
CA VAL A 237 21.32 42.08 -22.54
C VAL A 237 20.92 41.74 -23.97
N LEU A 238 20.53 40.48 -24.25
CA LEU A 238 20.04 40.04 -25.56
C LEU A 238 18.79 40.80 -26.01
N LYS A 239 17.90 41.15 -25.07
CA LYS A 239 16.70 41.93 -25.34
C LYS A 239 16.98 43.44 -25.50
N GLY A 240 18.24 43.86 -25.42
CA GLY A 240 18.65 45.27 -25.54
C GLY A 240 18.26 46.14 -24.35
N ILE A 241 17.83 45.54 -23.23
CA ILE A 241 17.42 46.26 -22.01
C ILE A 241 18.65 46.80 -21.27
N LYS A 242 19.81 46.14 -21.42
CA LYS A 242 21.10 46.55 -20.81
C LYS A 242 22.23 46.47 -21.85
N SER A 243 23.14 47.45 -21.82
CA SER A 243 24.29 47.54 -22.74
C SER A 243 25.40 46.54 -22.39
N SER A 244 26.18 46.13 -23.40
CA SER A 244 27.27 45.16 -23.29
C SER A 244 28.65 45.80 -23.06
N SER A 245 29.39 45.20 -22.11
CA SER A 245 30.86 45.01 -22.06
C SER A 245 31.81 46.21 -21.92
N THR A 246 31.55 47.10 -20.96
CA THR A 246 32.63 47.76 -20.21
C THR A 246 32.31 47.73 -18.72
N TYR A 247 33.28 47.37 -17.88
CA TYR A 247 33.12 47.52 -16.44
C TYR A 247 32.84 48.98 -16.13
N LYS A 248 31.73 49.25 -15.44
CA LYS A 248 31.35 50.60 -15.01
C LYS A 248 32.14 51.02 -13.77
N TYR A 249 32.54 50.05 -12.96
CA TYR A 249 33.20 50.26 -11.68
C TYR A 249 34.53 49.48 -11.60
N ASP A 250 35.50 50.03 -10.89
CA ASP A 250 36.76 49.36 -10.56
C ASP A 250 36.56 48.34 -9.44
N ALA A 251 35.73 48.65 -8.44
CA ALA A 251 35.40 47.71 -7.38
C ALA A 251 33.98 47.86 -6.82
N PHE A 252 33.35 46.73 -6.47
CA PHE A 252 32.15 46.66 -5.66
C PHE A 252 32.54 46.54 -4.18
N ILE A 253 32.04 47.41 -3.31
CA ILE A 253 32.34 47.36 -1.87
C ILE A 253 31.16 46.74 -1.13
N SER A 254 31.43 45.64 -0.44
CA SER A 254 30.51 44.93 0.43
C SER A 254 30.90 45.16 1.90
N TYR A 255 30.01 45.78 2.66
CA TYR A 255 30.19 46.13 4.07
C TYR A 255 28.85 46.04 4.80
N ALA A 256 28.87 45.92 6.12
CA ALA A 256 27.63 45.90 6.91
C ALA A 256 27.14 47.33 7.21
N ASN A 257 25.83 47.45 7.43
CA ASN A 257 25.20 48.76 7.63
C ASN A 257 25.76 49.50 8.85
N ASP A 258 26.20 48.78 9.88
CA ASP A 258 26.76 49.36 11.10
C ASP A 258 28.07 50.12 10.84
N GLU A 259 28.79 49.77 9.78
CA GLU A 259 30.04 50.42 9.38
C GLU A 259 29.84 51.55 8.36
N THR A 260 28.59 51.92 8.04
CA THR A 260 28.29 52.92 6.99
C THR A 260 29.02 54.25 7.21
N ASP A 261 29.02 54.77 8.43
CA ASP A 261 29.66 56.06 8.73
C ASP A 261 31.16 56.04 8.45
N PHE A 262 31.84 54.94 8.82
CA PHE A 262 33.26 54.76 8.56
C PHE A 262 33.55 54.59 7.06
N ILE A 263 32.76 53.77 6.36
CA ILE A 263 32.97 53.52 4.94
C ILE A 263 32.72 54.77 4.11
N VAL A 264 31.62 55.48 4.36
CA VAL A 264 31.21 56.64 3.57
C VAL A 264 32.08 57.85 3.83
N ASN A 265 32.50 58.09 5.08
CA ASN A 265 33.24 59.31 5.41
C ASN A 265 34.77 59.15 5.31
N GLU A 266 35.30 57.93 5.42
CA GLU A 266 36.76 57.71 5.41
C GLU A 266 37.25 56.87 4.24
N VAL A 267 36.61 55.74 3.95
CA VAL A 267 37.12 54.76 2.97
C VAL A 267 36.83 55.21 1.54
N ILE A 268 35.57 55.58 1.23
CA ILE A 268 35.16 56.01 -0.11
C ILE A 268 35.95 57.25 -0.55
N PRO A 269 36.06 58.35 0.24
CA PRO A 269 36.75 59.56 -0.21
C PRO A 269 38.24 59.34 -0.50
N LYS A 270 38.91 58.45 0.26
CA LYS A 270 40.32 58.10 0.01
C LYS A 270 40.49 57.27 -1.26
N LEU A 271 39.61 56.30 -1.51
CA LEU A 271 39.70 55.43 -2.69
C LEU A 271 39.27 56.13 -3.98
N GLU A 272 38.20 56.95 -3.95
CA GLU A 272 37.75 57.70 -5.13
C GLU A 272 38.56 58.99 -5.36
N GLY A 273 38.99 59.68 -4.29
CA GLY A 273 39.76 60.90 -4.36
C GLY A 273 41.24 60.66 -4.67
N ASP A 274 41.99 60.14 -3.69
CA ASP A 274 43.44 59.92 -3.83
C ASP A 274 43.76 58.73 -4.74
N GLY A 275 42.92 57.69 -4.71
CA GLY A 275 43.08 56.46 -5.49
C GLY A 275 42.54 56.53 -6.92
N ASN A 276 41.75 57.55 -7.27
CA ASN A 276 41.07 57.72 -8.56
C ASN A 276 40.34 56.45 -9.04
N MET A 277 39.74 55.70 -8.10
CA MET A 277 38.97 54.49 -8.38
C MET A 277 37.47 54.79 -8.47
N THR A 278 36.76 54.10 -9.34
CA THR A 278 35.29 54.15 -9.42
C THR A 278 34.67 53.02 -8.60
N LEU A 279 33.92 53.35 -7.54
CA LEU A 279 33.37 52.35 -6.63
C LEU A 279 31.85 52.18 -6.82
N CYS A 280 31.38 50.94 -6.77
CA CYS A 280 29.96 50.62 -6.66
C CYS A 280 29.58 50.45 -5.19
N VAL A 281 28.70 51.31 -4.71
CA VAL A 281 28.32 51.41 -3.28
C VAL A 281 26.81 51.30 -3.15
N HIS A 282 26.33 50.40 -2.30
CA HIS A 282 24.91 50.03 -2.28
C HIS A 282 23.95 51.17 -1.86
N GLN A 283 24.37 52.12 -1.02
CA GLN A 283 23.56 53.30 -0.62
C GLN A 283 23.44 54.34 -1.74
N ARG A 284 24.37 54.35 -2.70
CA ARG A 284 24.49 55.40 -3.73
C ARG A 284 24.08 54.91 -5.12
N ASP A 285 24.52 53.71 -5.48
CA ASP A 285 24.48 53.21 -6.85
C ASP A 285 23.32 52.25 -7.13
N PHE A 286 22.62 51.78 -6.09
CA PHE A 286 21.48 50.87 -6.26
C PHE A 286 20.25 51.62 -6.77
N ILE A 287 19.60 51.05 -7.78
CA ILE A 287 18.43 51.66 -8.40
C ILE A 287 17.22 51.35 -7.52
N ALA A 288 16.55 52.41 -7.05
CA ALA A 288 15.31 52.28 -6.29
C ALA A 288 14.21 51.67 -7.17
N GLY A 289 13.47 50.69 -6.61
CA GLY A 289 12.42 49.95 -7.32
C GLY A 289 12.87 48.63 -7.96
N GLU A 290 14.18 48.38 -8.05
CA GLU A 290 14.73 47.07 -8.43
C GLU A 290 14.89 46.14 -7.23
N GLU A 291 14.88 44.82 -7.46
CA GLU A 291 15.11 43.83 -6.41
C GLU A 291 16.55 43.97 -5.87
N ILE A 292 16.72 43.99 -4.54
CA ILE A 292 18.05 44.17 -3.91
C ILE A 292 19.05 43.11 -4.39
N THR A 293 18.62 41.86 -4.53
CA THR A 293 19.47 40.76 -5.04
C THR A 293 19.93 41.01 -6.48
N GLN A 294 19.11 41.67 -7.29
CA GLN A 294 19.43 42.04 -8.67
C GLN A 294 20.43 43.20 -8.69
N ASN A 295 20.21 44.24 -7.88
CA ASN A 295 21.15 45.35 -7.72
C ASN A 295 22.54 44.87 -7.25
N ILE A 296 22.58 43.93 -6.30
CA ILE A 296 23.83 43.29 -5.85
C ILE A 296 24.52 42.55 -7.01
N THR A 297 23.78 41.71 -7.73
CA THR A 297 24.35 40.88 -8.80
C THR A 297 24.88 41.75 -9.94
N ASP A 298 24.13 42.78 -10.33
CA ASP A 298 24.56 43.75 -11.34
C ASP A 298 25.77 44.55 -10.88
N GLY A 299 25.81 45.00 -9.62
CA GLY A 299 26.95 45.72 -9.03
C GLY A 299 28.23 44.89 -9.08
N ILE A 300 28.16 43.59 -8.76
CA ILE A 300 29.29 42.66 -8.85
C ILE A 300 29.72 42.45 -10.31
N HIS A 301 28.78 42.18 -11.23
CA HIS A 301 29.12 41.94 -12.64
C HIS A 301 29.72 43.17 -13.34
N GLN A 302 29.26 44.37 -12.99
CA GLN A 302 29.73 45.63 -13.57
C GLN A 302 31.02 46.14 -12.93
N SER A 303 31.51 45.47 -11.88
CA SER A 303 32.74 45.81 -11.17
C SER A 303 33.90 44.88 -11.56
N LYS A 304 35.12 45.41 -11.68
CA LYS A 304 36.31 44.58 -11.99
C LYS A 304 36.70 43.67 -10.83
N ARG A 305 36.45 44.10 -9.60
CA ARG A 305 36.80 43.42 -8.34
C ARG A 305 35.68 43.59 -7.30
N THR A 306 35.67 42.74 -6.29
CA THR A 306 34.79 42.85 -5.13
C THR A 306 35.64 42.95 -3.86
N ILE A 307 35.40 43.96 -3.04
CA ILE A 307 36.08 44.17 -1.77
C ILE A 307 35.07 43.91 -0.65
N CYS A 308 35.33 42.93 0.20
CA CYS A 308 34.50 42.62 1.37
C CYS A 308 35.21 43.07 2.64
N ILE A 309 34.54 43.92 3.42
CA ILE A 309 35.04 44.40 4.71
C ILE A 309 34.42 43.54 5.80
N LEU A 310 35.22 42.63 6.34
CA LEU A 310 34.78 41.59 7.26
C LEU A 310 34.73 42.10 8.70
N THR A 311 33.52 42.13 9.24
CA THR A 311 33.18 42.37 10.65
C THR A 311 32.19 41.31 11.14
N ARG A 312 31.90 41.28 12.44
CA ARG A 312 30.86 40.42 13.04
C ARG A 312 29.49 40.80 12.50
N SER A 313 29.22 42.08 12.32
CA SER A 313 27.98 42.57 11.69
C SER A 313 27.87 42.13 10.24
N PHE A 314 28.99 42.13 9.50
CA PHE A 314 29.04 41.56 8.14
C PHE A 314 28.66 40.07 8.13
N LEU A 315 29.27 39.27 9.01
CA LEU A 315 29.04 37.82 9.06
C LEU A 315 27.59 37.46 9.45
N ASN A 316 26.94 38.31 10.23
CA ASN A 316 25.54 38.13 10.64
C ASN A 316 24.52 38.73 9.64
N SER A 317 24.97 39.53 8.67
CA SER A 317 24.10 40.16 7.69
C SER A 317 23.78 39.23 6.51
N TYR A 318 22.49 39.00 6.28
CA TYR A 318 22.01 38.18 5.16
C TYR A 318 22.49 38.73 3.80
N TYR A 319 22.41 40.05 3.60
CA TYR A 319 22.78 40.68 2.33
C TYR A 319 24.30 40.68 2.10
N CYS A 320 25.10 40.95 3.13
CA CYS A 320 26.56 40.89 3.03
C CYS A 320 27.04 39.45 2.72
N MET A 321 26.43 38.45 3.39
CA MET A 321 26.73 37.04 3.11
C MET A 321 26.25 36.62 1.71
N PHE A 322 25.15 37.19 1.22
CA PHE A 322 24.68 36.98 -0.15
C PHE A 322 25.65 37.58 -1.18
N GLU A 323 26.09 38.83 -0.98
CA GLU A 323 27.11 39.53 -1.78
C GLU A 323 28.41 38.71 -1.85
N PHE A 324 28.92 38.28 -0.70
CA PHE A 324 30.10 37.42 -0.61
C PHE A 324 29.95 36.12 -1.41
N ASN A 325 28.83 35.39 -1.22
CA ASN A 325 28.60 34.15 -1.94
C ASN A 325 28.42 34.36 -3.44
N MET A 326 27.80 35.47 -3.87
CA MET A 326 27.61 35.82 -5.27
C MET A 326 28.94 36.19 -5.95
N ALA A 327 29.74 37.04 -5.32
CA ALA A 327 31.06 37.42 -5.81
C ALA A 327 32.00 36.21 -5.95
N ARG A 328 31.91 35.26 -5.03
CA ARG A 328 32.66 34.00 -5.13
C ARG A 328 32.20 33.16 -6.34
N MET A 329 30.89 33.04 -6.57
CA MET A 329 30.39 32.31 -7.74
C MET A 329 30.81 33.00 -9.04
N GLU A 330 30.82 34.33 -9.09
CA GLU A 330 31.31 35.10 -10.23
C GLU A 330 32.80 34.80 -10.52
N SER A 331 33.62 34.78 -9.48
CA SER A 331 35.05 34.43 -9.57
C SER A 331 35.25 33.05 -10.20
N ILE A 332 34.50 32.04 -9.74
CA ILE A 332 34.64 30.65 -10.18
C ILE A 332 34.13 30.42 -11.61
N TYR A 333 32.97 30.99 -11.97
CA TYR A 333 32.25 30.60 -13.20
C TYR A 333 32.37 31.60 -14.36
N SER A 334 32.56 32.89 -14.08
CA SER A 334 32.61 33.95 -15.11
C SER A 334 34.04 34.45 -15.35
N ARG A 335 34.92 34.32 -14.33
CA ARG A 335 36.31 34.83 -14.37
C ARG A 335 37.37 33.74 -14.36
N ASP A 336 37.01 32.50 -14.73
CA ASP A 336 37.93 31.34 -14.80
C ASP A 336 38.78 31.13 -13.53
N GLY A 337 38.24 31.43 -12.35
CA GLY A 337 38.94 31.28 -11.07
C GLY A 337 39.99 32.36 -10.78
N GLN A 338 40.02 33.46 -11.53
CA GLN A 338 40.88 34.60 -11.19
C GLN A 338 40.50 35.17 -9.82
N ASN A 339 41.51 35.54 -9.03
CA ASN A 339 41.27 36.16 -7.73
C ASN A 339 40.72 37.59 -7.90
N ILE A 340 39.39 37.71 -7.90
CA ILE A 340 38.67 38.97 -8.03
C ILE A 340 38.10 39.50 -6.71
N MET A 341 38.27 38.75 -5.61
CA MET A 341 37.76 39.12 -4.29
C MET A 341 38.89 39.51 -3.35
N PHE A 342 38.76 40.67 -2.70
CA PHE A 342 39.65 41.13 -1.65
C PHE A 342 38.92 41.12 -0.31
N LEU A 343 39.46 40.39 0.66
CA LEU A 343 38.90 40.31 2.01
C LEU A 343 39.74 41.18 2.95
N ILE A 344 39.11 42.20 3.52
CA ILE A 344 39.74 43.11 4.48
C ILE A 344 39.17 42.81 5.86
N PHE A 345 40.00 42.32 6.76
CA PHE A 345 39.63 42.09 8.16
C PHE A 345 39.74 43.40 8.93
N TYR A 346 38.59 44.01 9.24
CA TYR A 346 38.56 45.28 9.98
C TYR A 346 38.69 45.07 11.49
N GLU A 347 38.20 43.94 12.00
CA GLU A 347 38.35 43.56 13.40
C GLU A 347 38.87 42.11 13.54
N GLN A 348 39.28 41.74 14.76
CA GLN A 348 39.72 40.38 15.03
C GLN A 348 38.51 39.44 15.12
N LEU A 349 38.35 38.61 14.08
CA LEU A 349 37.31 37.59 13.97
C LEU A 349 37.83 36.24 14.44
N ARG A 350 36.99 35.48 15.17
CA ARG A 350 37.36 34.14 15.62
C ARG A 350 37.27 33.19 14.42
N PRO A 351 38.24 32.28 14.20
CA PRO A 351 38.22 31.37 13.06
C PRO A 351 36.93 30.55 12.94
N LYS A 352 36.35 30.12 14.07
CA LYS A 352 35.08 29.37 14.11
C LYS A 352 33.85 30.12 13.57
N ASP A 353 33.90 31.45 13.55
CA ASP A 353 32.81 32.29 13.07
C ASP A 353 32.95 32.60 11.57
N LEU A 354 34.11 32.31 10.97
CA LEU A 354 34.35 32.52 9.55
C LEU A 354 33.69 31.40 8.72
N PRO A 355 33.11 31.73 7.56
CA PRO A 355 32.69 30.73 6.59
C PRO A 355 33.85 29.78 6.27
N LEU A 356 33.61 28.47 6.32
CA LEU A 356 34.62 27.42 6.04
C LEU A 356 35.40 27.68 4.74
N VAL A 357 34.77 28.31 3.76
CA VAL A 357 35.36 28.60 2.44
C VAL A 357 36.37 29.76 2.47
N ILE A 358 36.53 30.46 3.60
CA ILE A 358 37.61 31.43 3.83
C ILE A 358 38.80 30.76 4.54
N LEU A 359 38.58 29.59 5.14
CA LEU A 359 39.58 28.84 5.93
C LEU A 359 40.27 27.73 5.11
N GLU A 360 39.69 27.34 3.98
CA GLU A 360 40.28 26.48 2.93
C GLU A 360 41.07 27.31 1.92
#